data_AF-A0A2J4PH82-F1
#
_entry.id   AF-A0A2J4PH82-F1
#
_cell.length_a   1.000
_cell.length_b   1.000
_cell.length_c   1.000
_cell.angle_alpha   90.00
_cell.angle_beta   90.00
_cell.angle_gamma   90.00
#
_symmetry.space_group_name_H-M   'P 1'
#
loop_
_entity.id
_entity.type
_entity.pdbx_description
1 polymer ?
#
loop_
_entity_poly.entity_id
_entity_poly.type
_entity_poly.pdbx_seq_one_letter_code
_entity_poly.pdbx_strand_id
1 'polypeptide(L)'
;AERAGLKRNPFHPFVTFDTAALSGLALGQTVLSKACIAAGMAFDGTQAHSALYDTQQTAQLFCEIVNRWKRLGGWPLPMAEE
;
A
#
# COMPACT_ATOMS: atom_id res chain seq x y z
N ALA A 1 -1.47 -19.84 8.87
CA ALA A 1 -0.94 -21.08 8.25
C ALA A 1 -0.62 -22.13 9.31
N GLU A 2 0.20 -21.79 10.30
CA GLU A 2 0.66 -22.69 11.37
C GLU A 2 -0.50 -23.32 12.17
N ARG A 3 -1.43 -22.51 12.71
CA ARG A 3 -2.64 -22.99 13.41
C ARG A 3 -3.53 -23.92 12.58
N ALA A 4 -3.52 -23.77 11.25
CA ALA A 4 -4.32 -24.56 10.33
C ALA A 4 -3.53 -25.71 9.68
N GLY A 5 -2.27 -25.95 10.08
CA GLY A 5 -1.43 -27.02 9.54
C GLY A 5 -1.02 -26.84 8.07
N LEU A 6 -1.11 -25.62 7.52
CA LEU A 6 -0.79 -25.34 6.11
C LEU A 6 0.73 -25.31 5.92
N LYS A 7 1.29 -26.38 5.33
CA LYS A 7 2.74 -26.59 5.19
C LYS A 7 3.44 -25.66 4.20
N ARG A 8 2.74 -25.19 3.16
CA ARG A 8 3.30 -24.37 2.07
C ARG A 8 2.66 -22.99 2.09
N ASN A 9 3.14 -22.13 2.98
CA ASN A 9 2.72 -20.73 3.04
C ASN A 9 3.58 -19.89 2.09
N PRO A 10 3.01 -19.26 1.03
CA PRO A 10 3.79 -18.45 0.10
C PRO A 10 4.15 -17.06 0.66
N PHE A 11 3.52 -16.64 1.76
CA PHE A 11 3.80 -15.33 2.37
C PHE A 11 5.13 -15.35 3.11
N HIS A 12 5.90 -14.26 2.97
CA HIS A 12 7.14 -14.09 3.72
C HIS A 12 6.86 -14.12 5.23
N PRO A 13 7.70 -14.80 6.04
CA PRO A 13 7.38 -15.05 7.46
C PRO A 13 7.37 -13.78 8.34
N PHE A 14 8.01 -12.70 7.94
CA PHE A 14 8.15 -11.49 8.77
C PHE A 14 8.17 -10.15 8.01
N VAL A 15 8.19 -10.15 6.68
CA VAL A 15 8.33 -8.91 5.88
C VAL A 15 6.98 -8.57 5.30
N THR A 16 6.61 -7.29 5.41
CA THR A 16 5.41 -6.73 4.82
C THR A 16 5.72 -5.35 4.25
N PHE A 17 4.89 -4.91 3.30
CA PHE A 17 4.81 -3.51 2.94
C PHE A 17 3.56 -2.93 3.58
N ASP A 18 3.78 -2.13 4.62
CA ASP A 18 2.71 -1.43 5.33
C ASP A 18 2.34 -0.13 4.60
N THR A 19 1.11 -0.04 4.13
CA THR A 19 0.59 1.14 3.45
C THR A 19 0.41 2.34 4.38
N ALA A 20 0.32 2.15 5.71
CA ALA A 20 0.29 3.28 6.64
C ALA A 20 1.64 4.00 6.68
N ALA A 21 2.75 3.27 6.81
CA ALA A 21 4.10 3.83 6.72
C ALA A 21 4.38 4.46 5.35
N LEU A 22 4.04 3.77 4.25
CA LEU A 22 4.23 4.29 2.89
C LEU A 22 3.41 5.57 2.63
N SER A 23 2.18 5.62 3.13
CA SER A 23 1.33 6.81 3.02
C SER A 23 1.82 7.96 3.90
N GLY A 24 2.42 7.65 5.05
CA GLY A 24 3.11 8.64 5.88
C GLY A 24 4.22 9.35 5.10
N LEU A 25 5.04 8.59 4.37
CA LEU A 25 6.10 9.11 3.52
C LEU A 25 5.56 9.91 2.32
N ALA A 26 4.64 9.31 1.54
CA ALA A 26 4.24 9.85 0.25
C ALA A 26 3.15 10.93 0.32
N LEU A 27 2.32 10.90 1.36
CA LEU A 27 1.08 11.68 1.47
C LEU A 27 0.92 12.39 2.83
N GLY A 28 1.80 12.14 3.81
CA GLY A 28 1.70 12.72 5.15
C GLY A 28 0.48 12.21 5.95
N GLN A 29 -0.09 11.06 5.58
CA GLN A 29 -1.27 10.48 6.23
C GLN A 29 -1.06 9.00 6.55
N THR A 30 -1.49 8.56 7.74
CA THR A 30 -1.38 7.16 8.17
C THR A 30 -2.73 6.43 8.28
N VAL A 31 -3.83 7.18 8.33
CA VAL A 31 -5.19 6.62 8.35
C VAL A 31 -5.64 6.37 6.91
N LEU A 32 -6.06 5.13 6.59
CA LEU A 32 -6.40 4.70 5.22
C LEU A 32 -7.35 5.67 4.51
N SER A 33 -8.47 6.05 5.14
CA SER A 33 -9.44 6.96 4.52
C SER A 33 -8.83 8.33 4.18
N LYS A 34 -8.02 8.90 5.08
CA LYS A 34 -7.32 10.16 4.85
C LYS A 34 -6.25 10.04 3.77
N ALA A 35 -5.52 8.92 3.74
CA ALA A 35 -4.53 8.65 2.71
C ALA A 35 -5.17 8.50 1.33
N CYS A 36 -6.29 7.77 1.20
CA CYS A 36 -7.05 7.69 -0.05
C CYS A 36 -7.52 9.08 -0.51
N ILE A 37 -8.11 9.88 0.37
CA ILE A 37 -8.55 11.24 0.03
C ILE A 37 -7.35 12.12 -0.40
N ALA A 38 -6.22 12.06 0.31
CA ALA A 38 -5.00 12.79 -0.04
C ALA A 38 -4.38 12.31 -1.36
N ALA A 39 -4.61 11.05 -1.74
CA ALA A 39 -4.22 10.50 -3.04
C ALA A 39 -5.21 10.87 -4.18
N GLY A 40 -6.29 11.59 -3.89
CA GLY A 40 -7.34 11.94 -4.86
C GLY A 40 -8.32 10.80 -5.15
N MET A 41 -8.37 9.79 -4.29
CA MET A 41 -9.27 8.64 -4.40
C MET A 41 -10.54 8.86 -3.57
N ALA A 42 -11.69 8.43 -4.10
CA ALA A 42 -12.92 8.38 -3.32
C ALA A 42 -12.79 7.33 -2.21
N PHE A 43 -13.32 7.62 -1.03
CA PHE A 43 -13.40 6.68 0.09
C PHE A 43 -14.78 6.79 0.75
N ASP A 44 -15.50 5.68 0.77
CA ASP A 44 -16.82 5.58 1.39
C ASP A 44 -16.69 5.01 2.80
N GLY A 45 -16.87 5.88 3.80
CA GLY A 45 -16.81 5.50 5.20
C GLY A 45 -17.88 4.50 5.63
N THR A 46 -18.98 4.35 4.87
CA THR A 46 -20.04 3.39 5.18
C THR A 46 -19.65 1.95 4.79
N GLN A 47 -18.73 1.79 3.83
CA GLN A 47 -18.17 0.50 3.41
C GLN A 47 -16.89 0.12 4.15
N ALA A 48 -16.35 1.04 4.97
CA ALA A 48 -15.21 0.76 5.82
C ALA A 48 -15.50 -0.45 6.74
N HIS A 49 -14.45 -1.20 7.09
CA HIS A 49 -14.51 -2.47 7.84
C HIS A 49 -14.98 -3.68 7.03
N SER A 50 -15.42 -3.50 5.78
CA SER A 50 -15.51 -4.60 4.83
C SER A 50 -14.11 -4.96 4.35
N ALA A 51 -13.66 -6.19 4.65
CA ALA A 51 -12.34 -6.66 4.22
C ALA A 51 -12.16 -6.58 2.69
N LEU A 52 -13.22 -6.79 1.92
CA LEU A 52 -13.19 -6.64 0.46
C LEU A 52 -12.90 -5.18 0.07
N TYR A 53 -13.68 -4.26 0.62
CA TYR A 53 -13.57 -2.84 0.31
C TYR A 53 -12.20 -2.29 0.75
N ASP A 54 -11.81 -2.54 1.99
CA ASP A 54 -10.54 -2.08 2.55
C ASP A 54 -9.35 -2.65 1.76
N THR A 55 -9.42 -3.91 1.31
CA THR A 55 -8.37 -4.52 0.46
C THR A 55 -8.30 -3.84 -0.91
N GLN A 56 -9.44 -3.53 -1.55
CA GLN A 56 -9.48 -2.84 -2.84
C GLN A 56 -8.90 -1.43 -2.73
N GLN A 57 -9.31 -0.67 -1.73
CA GLN A 57 -8.81 0.69 -1.49
C GLN A 57 -7.31 0.69 -1.17
N THR A 58 -6.86 -0.25 -0.32
CA THR A 58 -5.45 -0.41 0.04
C THR A 58 -4.60 -0.78 -1.17
N ALA A 59 -5.08 -1.69 -2.03
CA ALA A 59 -4.38 -2.08 -3.25
C ALA A 59 -4.25 -0.92 -4.24
N GLN A 60 -5.33 -0.16 -4.46
CA GLN A 60 -5.30 1.03 -5.30
C GLN A 60 -4.34 2.10 -4.76
N LEU A 61 -4.37 2.34 -3.44
CA LEU A 61 -3.47 3.28 -2.77
C LEU A 61 -2.00 2.85 -2.90
N PHE A 62 -1.69 1.57 -2.69
CA PHE A 62 -0.36 1.02 -2.88
C PHE A 62 0.15 1.25 -4.32
N CYS A 63 -0.66 0.92 -5.31
CA CYS A 63 -0.35 1.15 -6.71
C CYS A 63 -0.11 2.63 -7.00
N GLU A 64 -0.96 3.53 -6.49
CA GLU A 64 -0.80 4.97 -6.69
C GLU A 64 0.48 5.50 -6.05
N ILE A 65 0.86 5.06 -4.85
CA ILE A 65 2.12 5.49 -4.21
C ILE A 65 3.34 5.06 -5.04
N VAL A 66 3.39 3.78 -5.45
CA VAL A 66 4.49 3.25 -6.26
C VAL A 66 4.56 3.97 -7.62
N ASN A 67 3.41 4.15 -8.27
CA ASN A 67 3.34 4.82 -9.56
C ASN A 67 3.66 6.32 -9.45
N ARG A 68 3.28 6.97 -8.36
CA ARG A 68 3.63 8.37 -8.09
C ARG A 68 5.13 8.54 -7.97
N TRP A 69 5.81 7.68 -7.21
CA TRP A 69 7.27 7.70 -7.09
C TRP A 69 7.94 7.55 -8.46
N LYS A 70 7.46 6.62 -9.29
CA LYS A 70 7.91 6.46 -10.69
C LYS A 70 7.65 7.70 -11.54
N ARG A 71 6.44 8.28 -11.50
CA ARG A 71 6.06 9.47 -12.29
C ARG A 71 6.89 10.71 -11.91
N LEU A 72 7.31 10.82 -10.66
CA LEU A 72 8.17 11.90 -10.17
C LEU A 72 9.67 11.65 -10.40
N GLY A 73 10.04 10.57 -11.11
CA GLY A 73 11.42 10.27 -11.47
C GLY A 73 12.24 9.60 -10.36
N GLY A 74 11.61 9.13 -9.28
CA GLY A 74 12.30 8.41 -8.22
C GLY A 74 12.66 6.94 -8.57
N TRP A 75 12.10 6.42 -9.67
CA TRP A 75 12.45 5.11 -10.23
C TRP A 75 12.27 5.11 -11.77
N PRO A 76 13.16 4.47 -12.56
CA PRO A 76 14.35 3.72 -12.15
C PRO A 76 15.40 4.60 -11.47
N LEU A 77 16.22 4.01 -10.60
CA LEU A 77 17.40 4.71 -10.09
C LEU A 77 18.32 5.04 -11.27
N PRO A 78 18.98 6.21 -11.28
CA PRO A 78 20.00 6.49 -12.28
C PRO A 78 21.06 5.38 -12.22
N MET A 79 21.50 4.89 -13.39
CA MET A 79 22.65 3.99 -13.42
C MET A 79 23.83 4.73 -12.80
N ALA A 80 24.49 4.09 -11.82
CA ALA A 80 25.77 4.60 -11.35
C ALA A 80 26.73 4.56 -12.54
N GLU A 81 27.35 5.70 -12.86
CA GLU A 81 28.56 5.71 -13.67
C GLU A 81 29.64 5.02 -12.82
N GLU A 82 30.12 3.84 -13.27
CA GLU A 82 31.31 3.18 -12.70
C GLU A 82 32.58 3.96 -13.03
#